data_AF-A0A6I6AJM7-F1
#
_entry.id   AF-A0A6I6AJM7-F1
#
_cell.length_a   1.000
_cell.length_b   1.000
_cell.length_c   1.000
_cell.angle_alpha   90.00
_cell.angle_beta   90.00
_cell.angle_gamma   90.00
#
_symmetry.space_group_name_H-M   'P 1'
#
loop_
_entity.id
_entity.type
_entity.pdbx_description
1 polymer ?
#
loop_
_entity_poly.entity_id
_entity_poly.type
_entity_poly.pdbx_seq_one_letter_code
_entity_poly.pdbx_strand_id
1 'polypeptide(L)'
;MSEQEERQQKISPGARLVGVVIGCVFGGIGLTLISFLWSQPFGGFHSPPLFFRIIGSLIAIPFVMVGGFTAYRSLTARGSRLTGVRATRKPSPSKKRSSYACPHCNAPIEEDSDVSPHGDVKCSYCKKWFNIHSD
;
A
#
# COMPACT_ATOMS: atom_id res chain seq x y z
N MET A 1 -17.56 25.14 -7.52
CA MET A 1 -17.66 23.86 -6.79
C MET A 1 -17.40 22.75 -7.78
N SER A 2 -16.27 22.06 -7.65
CA SER A 2 -15.77 21.12 -8.66
C SER A 2 -16.22 19.68 -8.36
N GLU A 3 -16.57 18.92 -9.40
CA GLU A 3 -16.98 17.49 -9.35
C GLU A 3 -16.05 16.56 -8.55
N GLN A 4 -14.82 17.01 -8.28
CA GLN A 4 -13.84 16.33 -7.46
C GLN A 4 -14.26 16.26 -5.97
N GLU A 5 -14.91 17.30 -5.44
CA GLU A 5 -15.42 17.32 -4.06
C GLU A 5 -16.56 16.31 -3.88
N GLU A 6 -17.47 16.19 -4.86
CA GLU A 6 -18.62 15.29 -4.78
C GLU A 6 -18.19 13.80 -4.85
N ARG A 7 -17.19 13.46 -5.68
CA ARG A 7 -16.62 12.11 -5.69
C ARG A 7 -15.90 11.76 -4.39
N GLN A 8 -15.14 12.68 -3.79
CA GLN A 8 -14.53 12.43 -2.48
C GLN A 8 -15.57 12.22 -1.37
N GLN A 9 -16.71 12.90 -1.44
CA GLN A 9 -17.79 12.77 -0.47
C GLN A 9 -18.51 11.41 -0.53
N LYS A 10 -18.71 10.84 -1.74
CA LYS A 10 -19.30 9.50 -1.92
C LYS A 10 -18.35 8.33 -1.61
N ILE A 11 -17.03 8.55 -1.64
CA ILE A 11 -16.02 7.52 -1.31
C ILE A 11 -15.87 7.32 0.22
N SER A 12 -16.19 8.35 1.01
CA SER A 12 -16.09 8.35 2.48
C SER A 12 -16.88 7.24 3.23
N PRO A 13 -18.18 7.01 2.95
CA PRO A 13 -18.94 5.97 3.65
C PRO A 13 -18.54 4.54 3.23
N GLY A 14 -18.27 4.32 1.94
CA GLY A 14 -17.90 3.00 1.42
C GLY A 14 -16.55 2.50 1.97
N ALA A 15 -15.55 3.38 2.05
CA ALA A 15 -14.24 3.03 2.60
C ALA A 15 -14.30 2.67 4.10
N ARG A 16 -15.18 3.33 4.86
CA ARG A 16 -15.42 3.00 6.28
C ARG A 16 -16.06 1.63 6.44
N LEU A 17 -17.08 1.32 5.63
CA LEU A 17 -17.74 0.02 5.67
C LEU A 17 -16.74 -1.11 5.37
N VAL A 18 -15.91 -0.95 4.33
CA VAL A 18 -14.88 -1.93 3.98
C VAL A 18 -13.87 -2.12 5.12
N GLY A 19 -13.39 -1.03 5.72
CA GLY A 19 -12.48 -1.10 6.86
C GLY A 19 -13.09 -1.78 8.10
N VAL A 20 -14.37 -1.54 8.37
CA VAL A 20 -15.11 -2.22 9.45
C VAL A 20 -15.25 -3.71 9.15
N VAL A 21 -15.69 -4.07 7.94
CA VAL A 21 -15.89 -5.47 7.55
C VAL A 21 -14.58 -6.25 7.65
N ILE A 22 -13.49 -5.71 7.08
CA ILE A 22 -12.17 -6.35 7.15
C ILE A 22 -11.73 -6.48 8.62
N GLY A 23 -11.81 -5.39 9.39
CA GLY A 23 -11.42 -5.42 10.81
C GLY A 23 -12.22 -6.42 11.64
N CYS A 24 -13.53 -6.50 11.44
CA CYS A 24 -14.41 -7.44 12.14
C CYS A 24 -14.17 -8.89 11.73
N VAL A 25 -13.87 -9.18 10.47
CA VAL A 25 -13.55 -10.55 10.02
C VAL A 25 -12.24 -11.02 10.66
N PHE A 26 -11.16 -10.25 10.50
CA PHE A 26 -9.85 -10.62 11.05
C PHE A 26 -9.86 -10.65 12.59
N GLY A 27 -10.48 -9.65 13.22
CA GLY A 27 -10.61 -9.58 14.68
C GLY A 27 -11.51 -10.67 15.24
N GLY A 28 -12.61 -10.98 14.54
CA GLY A 28 -13.56 -12.04 14.90
C GLY A 28 -12.92 -13.43 14.82
N ILE A 29 -12.12 -13.69 13.79
CA ILE A 29 -11.34 -14.95 13.69
C ILE A 29 -10.37 -15.08 14.87
N GLY A 30 -9.59 -14.04 15.16
CA GLY A 30 -8.68 -14.06 16.30
C GLY A 30 -9.39 -14.27 17.63
N LEU A 31 -10.52 -13.57 17.84
CA LEU A 31 -11.30 -13.64 19.08
C LEU A 31 -11.91 -15.04 19.27
N THR A 32 -12.54 -15.58 18.22
CA THR A 32 -13.13 -16.93 18.26
C THR A 32 -12.08 -18.00 18.52
N LEU A 33 -10.88 -17.89 17.91
CA LEU A 33 -9.78 -18.81 18.18
C LEU A 33 -9.34 -18.78 19.64
N ILE A 34 -9.11 -17.60 20.22
CA ILE A 34 -8.73 -17.48 21.64
C ILE A 34 -9.83 -18.03 22.55
N SER A 35 -11.08 -17.64 22.32
CA SER A 35 -12.21 -18.08 23.12
C SER A 35 -12.38 -19.60 23.09
N PHE A 36 -12.35 -20.21 21.91
CA PHE A 36 -12.54 -21.66 21.76
C PHE A 36 -11.37 -22.46 22.35
N LEU A 37 -10.15 -21.96 22.19
CA LEU A 37 -8.92 -22.58 22.69
C LEU A 37 -8.84 -22.58 24.22
N TRP A 38 -9.35 -21.53 24.85
CA TRP A 38 -9.33 -21.37 26.31
C TRP A 38 -10.63 -21.81 26.99
N SER A 39 -11.75 -21.94 26.27
CA SER A 39 -13.02 -22.47 26.80
C SER A 39 -12.99 -23.98 27.06
N GLN A 40 -11.97 -24.70 26.58
CA GLN A 40 -11.84 -26.14 26.81
C GLN A 40 -11.20 -26.44 28.19
N PRO A 41 -11.76 -27.38 28.98
CA PRO A 41 -11.24 -27.72 30.30
C PRO A 41 -9.81 -28.27 30.24
N PHE A 42 -9.04 -28.07 31.30
CA PHE A 42 -7.67 -28.58 31.40
C PHE A 42 -7.68 -30.07 31.76
N GLY A 43 -6.92 -30.90 31.05
CA GLY A 43 -6.65 -32.29 31.45
C GLY A 43 -7.72 -33.33 31.10
N GLY A 44 -8.71 -32.99 30.26
CA GLY A 44 -9.65 -33.98 29.72
C GLY A 44 -9.07 -34.76 28.54
N PHE A 45 -9.49 -36.01 28.35
CA PHE A 45 -9.32 -36.72 27.06
C PHE A 45 -10.04 -35.90 25.98
N HIS A 46 -9.31 -35.41 24.96
CA HIS A 46 -9.70 -34.38 23.97
C HIS A 46 -9.43 -32.90 24.32
N SER A 47 -8.84 -32.59 25.48
CA SER A 47 -8.43 -31.22 25.76
C SER A 47 -7.21 -30.83 24.91
N PRO A 48 -7.20 -29.63 24.29
CA PRO A 48 -6.05 -29.19 23.50
C PRO A 48 -4.81 -29.10 24.41
N PRO A 49 -3.68 -29.73 24.03
CA PRO A 49 -2.43 -29.69 24.78
C PRO A 49 -2.02 -28.25 25.08
N LEU A 50 -1.36 -28.00 26.22
CA LEU A 50 -0.93 -26.66 26.60
C LEU A 50 -0.07 -25.98 25.52
N PHE A 51 0.76 -26.75 24.80
CA PHE A 51 1.52 -26.26 23.66
C PHE A 51 0.62 -25.65 22.58
N PHE A 52 -0.45 -26.33 22.19
CA PHE A 52 -1.38 -25.84 21.16
C PHE A 52 -2.11 -24.57 21.63
N ARG A 53 -2.40 -24.45 22.93
CA ARG A 53 -2.98 -23.23 23.51
C ARG A 53 -2.05 -22.02 23.41
N ILE A 54 -0.77 -22.22 23.69
CA ILE A 54 0.24 -21.15 23.63
C ILE A 54 0.46 -20.72 22.17
N ILE A 55 0.68 -21.69 21.27
CA ILE A 55 0.90 -21.39 19.84
C ILE A 55 -0.35 -20.76 19.20
N GLY A 56 -1.54 -21.29 19.48
CA GLY A 56 -2.79 -20.72 18.99
C GLY A 56 -3.04 -19.30 19.51
N SER A 57 -2.67 -19.02 20.77
CA SER A 57 -2.74 -17.67 21.33
C SER A 57 -1.76 -16.71 20.64
N LEU A 58 -0.51 -17.14 20.38
CA LEU A 58 0.47 -16.35 19.64
C LEU A 58 0.01 -15.98 18.23
N ILE A 59 -0.71 -16.87 17.56
CA ILE A 59 -1.28 -16.62 16.24
C ILE A 59 -2.51 -15.72 16.33
N ALA A 60 -3.36 -15.89 17.34
CA ALA A 60 -4.61 -15.14 17.46
C ALA A 60 -4.43 -13.69 17.93
N ILE A 61 -3.43 -13.41 18.78
CA ILE A 61 -3.11 -12.06 19.27
C ILE A 61 -2.93 -11.04 18.13
N PRO A 62 -2.08 -11.25 17.10
CA PRO A 62 -1.93 -10.29 16.02
C PRO A 62 -3.22 -10.12 15.20
N PHE A 63 -4.03 -11.17 15.04
CA PHE A 63 -5.33 -11.06 14.36
C PHE A 63 -6.32 -10.18 15.14
N VAL A 64 -6.41 -10.37 16.46
CA VAL A 64 -7.25 -9.52 17.32
C VAL A 64 -6.72 -8.08 17.35
N MET A 65 -5.41 -7.89 17.46
CA MET A 65 -4.80 -6.56 17.50
C MET A 65 -4.98 -5.81 16.18
N VAL A 66 -4.63 -6.42 15.05
CA VAL A 66 -4.73 -5.76 13.74
C VAL A 66 -6.20 -5.60 13.32
N GLY A 67 -7.02 -6.64 13.46
CA GLY A 67 -8.44 -6.60 13.13
C GLY A 67 -9.22 -5.63 14.03
N GLY A 68 -9.02 -5.73 15.35
CA GLY A 68 -9.64 -4.85 16.34
C GLY A 68 -9.21 -3.40 16.18
N PHE A 69 -7.91 -3.13 15.96
CA PHE A 69 -7.42 -1.78 15.71
C PHE A 69 -7.99 -1.21 14.40
N THR A 70 -8.11 -2.01 13.35
CA THR A 70 -8.66 -1.58 12.05
C THR A 70 -10.15 -1.27 12.16
N ALA A 71 -10.94 -2.14 12.80
CA ALA A 71 -12.35 -1.90 13.08
C ALA A 71 -12.55 -0.67 13.99
N TYR A 72 -11.79 -0.58 15.09
CA TYR A 72 -11.86 0.53 16.03
C TYR A 72 -11.55 1.85 15.35
N ARG A 73 -10.46 1.94 14.58
CA ARG A 73 -10.12 3.15 13.83
C ARG A 73 -11.21 3.49 12.82
N SER A 74 -11.73 2.51 12.08
CA SER A 74 -12.78 2.75 11.09
C SER A 74 -14.09 3.28 11.71
N LEU A 75 -14.42 2.84 12.94
CA LEU A 75 -15.60 3.28 13.68
C LEU A 75 -15.40 4.62 14.41
N THR A 76 -14.23 4.85 15.01
CA THR A 76 -13.97 6.05 15.83
C THR A 76 -13.36 7.22 15.08
N ALA A 77 -12.82 7.02 13.87
CA ALA A 77 -12.33 8.13 13.06
C ALA A 77 -13.51 8.92 12.44
N ARG A 78 -14.07 9.83 13.25
CA ARG A 78 -14.80 11.00 12.77
C ARG A 78 -13.82 11.90 12.02
N GLY A 79 -13.86 11.83 10.69
CA GLY A 79 -13.14 12.74 9.81
C GLY A 79 -12.06 12.06 8.96
N SER A 80 -11.84 12.64 7.79
CA SER A 80 -11.14 12.22 6.57
C SER A 80 -9.69 11.68 6.68
N ARG A 81 -9.31 10.96 7.75
CA ARG A 81 -7.97 10.38 7.96
C ARG A 81 -7.96 8.84 8.01
N LEU A 82 -8.97 8.17 7.44
CA LEU A 82 -9.01 6.70 7.38
C LEU A 82 -8.26 6.10 6.19
N THR A 83 -7.92 6.89 5.18
CA THR A 83 -6.99 6.50 4.11
C THR A 83 -5.54 6.72 4.55
N GLY A 84 -5.24 6.30 5.78
CA GLY A 84 -3.93 6.35 6.40
C GLY A 84 -3.19 5.01 6.39
N VAL A 85 -3.64 4.03 5.59
CA VAL A 85 -2.67 3.08 5.04
C VAL A 85 -1.88 3.90 4.04
N ARG A 86 -0.76 4.48 4.49
CA ARG A 86 0.37 4.73 3.60
C ARG A 86 0.70 3.35 3.02
N ALA A 87 0.02 2.99 1.94
CA ALA A 87 0.67 2.21 0.92
C ALA A 87 1.98 2.97 0.74
N THR A 88 3.09 2.31 1.04
CA THR A 88 4.37 2.63 0.43
C THR A 88 4.14 2.53 -1.07
N ARG A 89 3.46 3.53 -1.65
CA ARG A 89 3.74 3.95 -2.99
C ARG A 89 5.24 4.14 -2.93
N LYS A 90 5.98 3.22 -3.58
CA LYS A 90 7.26 3.56 -4.17
C LYS A 90 7.10 5.00 -4.66
N PRO A 91 8.03 5.93 -4.35
CA PRO A 91 7.93 7.26 -4.92
C PRO A 91 7.70 7.07 -6.42
N SER A 92 6.46 7.33 -6.85
CA SER A 92 6.16 7.52 -8.25
C SER A 92 7.08 8.67 -8.61
N PRO A 93 7.98 8.51 -9.59
CA PRO A 93 8.92 9.56 -9.92
C PRO A 93 8.10 10.79 -10.25
N SER A 94 8.14 11.75 -9.33
CA SER A 94 7.62 13.08 -9.54
C SER A 94 8.57 13.73 -10.54
N LYS A 95 8.14 13.68 -11.79
CA LYS A 95 8.23 14.72 -12.80
C LYS A 95 7.98 14.01 -14.11
N LYS A 96 6.91 14.43 -14.80
CA LYS A 96 6.93 14.43 -16.26
C LYS A 96 8.07 15.37 -16.69
N ARG A 97 9.30 14.88 -16.64
CA ARG A 97 10.34 15.28 -17.58
C ARG A 97 10.14 14.28 -18.72
N SER A 98 9.76 14.76 -19.90
CA SER A 98 9.85 13.94 -21.10
C SER A 98 11.27 13.39 -21.12
N SER A 99 11.41 12.08 -20.90
CA SER A 99 12.69 11.41 -21.05
C SER A 99 12.91 11.37 -22.55
N TYR A 100 13.52 12.41 -23.09
CA TYR A 100 13.99 12.38 -24.46
C TYR A 100 14.95 11.19 -24.59
N ALA A 101 14.73 10.38 -25.62
CA ALA A 101 15.52 9.19 -25.90
C ALA A 101 16.28 9.41 -27.21
N CYS A 102 17.48 8.84 -27.33
CA CYS A 102 18.23 8.93 -28.57
C CYS A 102 17.51 8.18 -29.70
N PRO A 103 17.23 8.79 -30.87
CA PRO A 103 16.53 8.13 -31.98
C PRO A 103 17.34 6.98 -32.61
N HIS A 104 18.65 6.92 -32.34
CA HIS A 104 19.53 5.90 -32.93
C HIS A 104 19.70 4.65 -32.08
N CYS A 105 19.67 4.77 -30.75
CA CYS A 105 19.92 3.65 -29.84
C CYS A 105 18.89 3.52 -28.72
N ASN A 106 17.91 4.42 -28.66
CA ASN A 106 16.85 4.47 -27.65
C ASN A 106 17.35 4.56 -26.21
N ALA A 107 18.60 4.99 -26.00
CA ALA A 107 19.13 5.25 -24.68
C ALA A 107 18.55 6.55 -24.10
N PRO A 108 18.29 6.63 -22.79
CA PRO A 108 17.84 7.85 -22.14
C PRO A 108 18.94 8.92 -22.21
N ILE A 109 18.55 10.19 -22.36
CA ILE A 109 19.49 11.31 -22.27
C ILE A 109 19.75 11.63 -20.80
N GLU A 110 21.02 11.64 -20.42
CA GLU A 110 21.48 12.00 -19.08
C GLU A 110 21.63 13.53 -18.95
N GLU A 111 21.54 14.06 -17.73
CA GLU A 111 21.51 15.51 -17.44
C GLU A 111 22.87 16.20 -17.74
N ASP A 112 23.93 15.43 -18.01
CA ASP A 112 25.30 15.83 -18.30
C ASP A 112 25.73 15.60 -19.77
N SER A 113 24.78 15.35 -20.69
CA SER A 113 25.11 15.13 -22.10
C SER A 113 25.71 16.38 -22.76
N ASP A 114 26.79 16.21 -23.54
CA ASP A 114 27.43 17.30 -24.29
C ASP A 114 26.43 17.95 -25.27
N VAL A 115 26.29 19.28 -25.19
CA VAL A 115 25.43 20.08 -26.07
C VAL A 115 26.29 20.93 -27.00
N SER A 116 26.03 20.82 -28.31
CA SER A 116 26.71 21.60 -29.35
C SER A 116 26.26 23.06 -29.30
N PRO A 117 27.10 24.04 -29.71
CA PRO A 117 26.68 25.44 -29.88
C PRO A 117 25.49 25.62 -30.84
N HIS A 118 25.27 24.65 -31.73
CA HIS A 118 24.14 24.61 -32.65
C HIS A 118 22.85 24.01 -32.06
N GLY A 119 22.87 23.55 -30.81
CA GLY A 119 21.70 23.02 -30.09
C GLY A 119 21.46 21.51 -30.22
N ASP A 120 22.37 20.78 -30.85
CA ASP A 120 22.32 19.31 -30.92
C ASP A 120 22.92 18.67 -29.66
N VAL A 121 22.39 17.50 -29.28
CA VAL A 121 22.83 16.75 -28.10
C VAL A 121 23.59 15.49 -28.52
N LYS A 122 24.72 15.21 -27.87
CA LYS A 122 25.48 13.99 -28.10
C LYS A 122 25.00 12.87 -27.18
N CYS A 123 24.68 11.72 -27.75
CA CYS A 123 24.35 10.54 -26.96
C CYS A 123 25.60 9.98 -26.26
N SER A 124 25.56 9.82 -24.93
CA SER A 124 26.65 9.20 -24.15
C SER A 124 26.91 7.75 -24.52
N TYR A 125 25.90 7.04 -25.02
CA TYR A 125 25.96 5.61 -25.34
C TYR A 125 26.48 5.32 -26.75
N CYS A 126 25.81 5.84 -27.79
CA CYS A 126 26.19 5.57 -29.18
C CYS A 126 27.10 6.65 -29.80
N LYS A 127 27.41 7.73 -29.06
CA LYS A 127 28.25 8.86 -29.47
C LYS A 127 27.76 9.64 -30.70
N LYS A 128 26.54 9.38 -31.18
CA LYS A 128 25.91 10.14 -32.26
C LYS A 128 25.28 11.43 -31.75
N TRP A 129 25.35 12.47 -32.58
CA TRP A 129 24.66 13.73 -32.37
C TRP A 129 23.26 13.67 -32.96
N PHE A 130 22.29 14.25 -32.27
CA PHE A 130 20.92 14.36 -32.76
C PHE A 130 20.25 15.59 -32.16
N ASN A 131 19.18 16.04 -32.80
CA ASN A 131 18.47 17.23 -32.42
C ASN A 131 17.21 16.88 -31.64
N ILE A 132 17.05 17.50 -30.47
CA ILE A 132 15.98 17.23 -29.51
C ILE A 132 14.59 17.73 -29.97
N HIS A 133 14.57 18.64 -30.95
CA HIS A 133 13.36 19.26 -31.49
C HIS A 133 12.91 18.65 -32.82
N SER A 134 13.54 17.56 -33.27
CA SER A 134 13.26 16.94 -34.58
C SER A 134 12.18 15.86 -34.56
N ASP A 135 11.28 15.91 -33.57
CA ASP A 135 10.09 15.05 -33.53
C ASP A 135 9.03 15.53 -34.54
#